data_AF-A0AA88RIB8-F1
#
_entry.id   AF-A0AA88RIB8-F1
#
_cell.length_a   1.000
_cell.length_b   1.000
_cell.length_c   1.000
_cell.angle_alpha   90.00
_cell.angle_beta   90.00
_cell.angle_gamma   90.00
#
_symmetry.space_group_name_H-M   'P 1'
#
loop_
_entity.id
_entity.type
_entity.pdbx_description
1 polymer ?
#
loop_
_entity_poly.entity_id
_entity_poly.type
_entity_poly.pdbx_seq_one_letter_code
_entity_poly.pdbx_strand_id
1 'polypeptide(L)'
;MELMAGRSVGSGHVYPNSYALVVSIETSTLNWYLGNNRPMLVTNCIFRMGGAAILLSNRPSDRGRSKYQLLQTVRTHKGFDDKSYGCVLQEEDEAKTTGVTLSKDVMAVAGEALRTNIMTLGPLVLPMSEQLLFFATLVARKIFKVKIKPYIPDFKLAFEHFCIHAGGRAVLDELEKSLELTEWHMEPSRMTLYRFGNTSSSSLWYELAYTEAKGRIKKGDRTWQIAFGSGFKCNSAVWRALRTIDPSKEKINVWTDEIDDFPVHVPIVQRIGS
;
A
#
# COMPACT_ATOMS: atom_id res chain seq x y z
N MET A 1 12.39 -11.34 6.31
CA MET A 1 12.07 -11.54 4.88
C MET A 1 13.28 -11.13 4.05
N GLU A 2 13.75 -11.94 3.10
CA GLU A 2 14.91 -11.61 2.25
C GLU A 2 14.47 -11.21 0.84
N LEU A 3 14.89 -10.01 0.43
CA LEU A 3 14.46 -9.36 -0.79
C LEU A 3 15.68 -8.94 -1.61
N MET A 4 15.62 -9.10 -2.92
CA MET A 4 16.62 -8.54 -3.83
C MET A 4 16.24 -7.10 -4.15
N ALA A 5 17.17 -6.17 -3.94
CA ALA A 5 17.04 -4.82 -4.47
C ALA A 5 17.10 -4.88 -6.02
N GLY A 6 16.17 -4.18 -6.66
CA GLY A 6 16.20 -3.94 -8.10
C GLY A 6 17.32 -2.99 -8.49
N ARG A 7 17.63 -2.94 -9.79
CA ARG A 7 18.37 -1.80 -10.34
C ARG A 7 17.41 -0.62 -10.34
N SER A 8 17.60 0.32 -9.41
CA SER A 8 16.85 1.58 -9.36
C SER A 8 17.07 2.37 -10.65
N VAL A 9 15.98 2.89 -11.24
CA VAL A 9 16.01 3.94 -12.29
C VAL A 9 15.92 5.35 -11.66
N GLY A 10 16.14 5.46 -10.34
CA GLY A 10 16.27 6.71 -9.59
C GLY A 10 17.66 6.87 -8.96
N SER A 11 18.13 8.10 -8.89
CA SER A 11 19.43 8.61 -8.41
C SER A 11 19.76 8.34 -6.93
N GLY A 12 19.61 7.09 -6.47
CA GLY A 12 20.13 6.61 -5.20
C GLY A 12 21.49 5.94 -5.40
N HIS A 13 22.48 6.30 -4.58
CA HIS A 13 23.75 5.58 -4.54
C HIS A 13 23.50 4.15 -4.04
N VAL A 14 23.50 3.18 -4.94
CA VAL A 14 23.42 1.76 -4.58
C VAL A 14 24.84 1.26 -4.35
N TYR A 15 25.21 1.07 -3.08
CA TYR A 15 26.49 0.46 -2.74
C TYR A 15 26.53 -0.99 -3.27
N PRO A 16 27.50 -1.36 -4.11
CA PRO A 16 27.57 -2.72 -4.64
C PRO A 16 27.80 -3.74 -3.50
N ASN A 17 27.28 -4.95 -3.67
CA ASN A 17 27.48 -6.09 -2.78
C ASN A 17 27.15 -5.82 -1.30
N SER A 18 26.08 -5.09 -1.05
CA SER A 18 25.68 -4.66 0.29
C SER A 18 24.35 -5.29 0.72
N TYR A 19 24.14 -5.29 2.03
CA TYR A 19 22.84 -5.56 2.63
C TYR A 19 22.24 -4.25 3.13
N ALA A 20 20.92 -4.15 3.10
CA ALA A 20 20.18 -3.11 3.79
C ALA A 20 19.10 -3.77 4.65
N LEU A 21 19.06 -3.46 5.94
CA LEU A 21 17.99 -3.89 6.82
C LEU A 21 16.97 -2.74 6.93
N VAL A 22 15.76 -2.98 6.43
CA VAL A 22 14.63 -2.06 6.58
C VAL A 22 13.84 -2.52 7.79
N VAL A 23 13.75 -1.66 8.80
CA VAL A 23 12.96 -1.90 10.02
C VAL A 23 11.85 -0.87 10.07
N SER A 24 10.62 -1.34 10.09
CA SER A 24 9.43 -0.55 10.36
C SER A 24 8.95 -0.91 11.76
N ILE A 25 8.81 0.07 12.63
CA ILE A 25 8.26 -0.10 13.98
C ILE A 25 7.28 1.02 14.26
N GLU A 26 6.14 0.65 14.83
CA GLU A 26 5.04 1.56 15.11
C GLU A 26 4.61 1.33 16.55
N THR A 27 4.82 2.35 17.37
CA THR A 27 4.55 2.31 18.81
C THR A 27 3.51 3.38 19.15
N SER A 28 2.36 2.96 19.67
CA SER A 28 1.22 3.85 19.92
C SER A 28 1.41 4.74 21.15
N THR A 29 2.36 4.42 22.04
CA THR A 29 2.55 5.11 23.33
C THR A 29 2.82 6.61 23.18
N LEU A 30 3.51 7.04 22.13
CA LEU A 30 3.84 8.46 21.91
C LEU A 30 2.72 9.25 21.20
N ASN A 31 1.76 8.56 20.58
CA ASN A 31 0.72 9.17 19.75
C ASN A 31 -0.69 8.94 20.31
N TRP A 32 -0.81 8.39 21.52
CA TRP A 32 -2.11 8.15 22.15
C TRP A 32 -2.71 9.47 22.61
N TYR A 33 -3.79 9.90 21.95
CA TYR A 33 -4.44 11.16 22.25
C TYR A 33 -5.35 11.04 23.48
N LEU A 34 -5.14 11.87 24.50
CA LEU A 34 -5.88 11.84 25.77
C LEU A 34 -6.97 12.92 25.88
N GLY A 35 -7.07 13.81 24.88
CA GLY A 35 -8.07 14.87 24.86
C GLY A 35 -9.42 14.40 24.29
N ASN A 36 -10.28 15.36 23.92
CA ASN A 36 -11.64 15.10 23.46
C ASN A 36 -11.94 15.68 22.06
N ASN A 37 -10.92 16.11 21.32
CA ASN A 37 -11.05 16.54 19.94
C ASN A 37 -11.37 15.33 19.05
N ARG A 38 -12.57 15.32 18.44
CA ARG A 38 -13.09 14.19 17.65
C ARG A 38 -12.16 13.77 16.50
N PRO A 39 -11.71 14.67 15.61
CA PRO A 39 -10.71 14.35 14.58
C PRO A 39 -9.47 13.62 15.09
N MET A 40 -8.97 14.00 16.27
CA MET A 40 -7.79 13.37 16.87
C MET A 40 -8.11 12.00 17.47
N LEU A 41 -9.28 11.83 18.08
CA LEU A 41 -9.72 10.54 18.67
C LEU A 41 -9.84 9.40 17.64
N VAL A 42 -10.08 9.71 16.36
CA VAL A 42 -10.14 8.69 15.30
C VAL A 42 -8.83 7.90 15.22
N THR A 43 -7.69 8.54 15.47
CA THR A 43 -6.38 7.91 15.40
C THR A 43 -6.21 6.80 16.44
N ASN A 44 -6.72 7.00 17.67
CA ASN A 44 -6.74 5.97 18.72
C ASN A 44 -7.57 4.73 18.33
N CYS A 45 -8.59 4.90 17.47
CA CYS A 45 -9.45 3.80 17.04
C CYS A 45 -8.84 2.97 15.90
N ILE A 46 -8.01 3.57 15.05
CA ILE A 46 -7.46 2.91 13.85
C ILE A 46 -6.07 2.33 14.10
N PHE A 47 -5.19 3.06 14.79
CA PHE A 47 -3.79 2.69 14.89
C PHE A 47 -3.56 1.58 15.93
N ARG A 48 -2.67 0.67 15.58
CA ARG A 48 -2.19 -0.40 16.44
C ARG A 48 -0.67 -0.48 16.35
N MET A 49 -0.09 -1.17 17.33
CA MET A 49 1.36 -1.40 17.35
C MET A 49 1.71 -2.57 16.43
N GLY A 50 2.84 -2.46 15.76
CA GLY A 50 3.33 -3.49 14.85
C GLY A 50 4.76 -3.21 14.42
N GLY A 51 5.38 -4.21 13.81
CA GLY A 51 6.72 -4.05 13.28
C GLY A 51 7.08 -5.12 12.28
N ALA A 52 7.99 -4.77 11.37
CA ALA A 52 8.49 -5.68 10.36
C ALA A 52 9.98 -5.40 10.09
N ALA A 53 10.73 -6.47 9.83
CA ALA A 53 12.14 -6.40 9.48
C ALA A 53 12.39 -7.14 8.15
N ILE A 54 12.97 -6.41 7.19
CA ILE A 54 13.16 -6.84 5.82
C ILE A 54 14.63 -6.66 5.47
N LEU A 55 15.28 -7.76 5.09
CA LEU A 55 16.66 -7.76 4.63
C LEU A 55 16.67 -7.65 3.10
N LEU A 56 17.24 -6.56 2.59
CA LEU A 56 17.50 -6.36 1.17
C LEU A 56 18.95 -6.74 0.85
N SER A 57 19.17 -7.43 -0.26
CA SER A 57 20.50 -7.70 -0.82
C SER A 57 20.56 -7.28 -2.30
N ASN A 58 21.71 -6.80 -2.75
CA ASN A 58 22.00 -6.65 -4.17
C ASN A 58 23.12 -7.59 -4.64
N ARG A 59 23.51 -8.57 -3.82
CA ARG A 59 24.55 -9.55 -4.14
C ARG A 59 24.00 -10.62 -5.07
N PRO A 60 24.67 -10.94 -6.19
CA PRO A 60 24.24 -12.01 -7.09
C PRO A 60 24.11 -13.38 -6.40
N SER A 61 24.97 -13.66 -5.41
CA SER A 61 24.97 -14.91 -4.64
C SER A 61 23.69 -15.12 -3.82
N ASP A 62 23.00 -14.04 -3.44
CA ASP A 62 21.78 -14.11 -2.61
C ASP A 62 20.50 -14.27 -3.41
N ARG A 63 20.59 -14.21 -4.75
CA ARG A 63 19.43 -14.29 -5.63
C ARG A 63 18.67 -15.61 -5.48
N GLY A 64 19.37 -16.71 -5.20
CA GLY A 64 18.76 -18.04 -5.04
C GLY A 64 17.94 -18.21 -3.75
N ARG A 65 18.29 -17.48 -2.68
CA ARG A 65 17.59 -17.55 -1.37
C ARG A 65 16.51 -16.49 -1.20
N SER A 66 16.63 -15.37 -1.93
CA SER A 66 15.69 -14.25 -1.84
C SER A 66 14.29 -14.62 -2.34
N LYS A 67 13.27 -14.13 -1.64
CA LYS A 67 11.87 -14.40 -1.97
C LYS A 67 11.38 -13.56 -3.15
N TYR A 68 11.66 -12.26 -3.13
CA TYR A 68 11.22 -11.33 -4.17
C TYR A 68 12.36 -10.46 -4.67
N GLN A 69 12.16 -9.87 -5.83
CA GLN A 69 12.99 -8.81 -6.40
C GLN A 69 12.16 -7.53 -6.51
N LEU A 70 12.66 -6.43 -5.96
CA LEU A 70 12.10 -5.10 -6.21
C LEU A 70 12.32 -4.77 -7.69
N LEU A 71 11.27 -4.43 -8.42
CA LEU A 71 11.35 -4.03 -9.82
C LEU A 71 11.30 -2.51 -9.96
N GLN A 72 10.31 -1.89 -9.32
CA GLN A 72 10.04 -0.46 -9.47
C GLN A 72 9.54 0.13 -8.16
N THR A 73 9.90 1.39 -7.92
CA THR A 73 9.30 2.22 -6.88
C THR A 73 8.84 3.54 -7.49
N VAL A 74 7.63 3.97 -7.15
CA VAL A 74 7.08 5.27 -7.58
C VAL A 74 6.57 6.00 -6.36
N ARG A 75 7.06 7.21 -6.14
CA ARG A 75 6.61 8.09 -5.06
C ARG A 75 5.98 9.34 -5.65
N THR A 76 4.74 9.60 -5.25
CA THR A 76 4.03 10.84 -5.50
C THR A 76 3.99 11.65 -4.20
N HIS A 77 4.31 12.93 -4.28
CA HIS A 77 4.29 13.85 -3.14
C HIS A 77 3.48 15.10 -3.47
N LYS A 78 2.43 15.37 -2.70
CA LYS A 78 1.53 16.51 -2.90
C LYS A 78 1.64 17.58 -1.81
N GLY A 79 2.63 17.54 -0.92
CA GLY A 79 2.75 18.51 0.17
C GLY A 79 3.16 19.92 -0.17
N PHE A 80 3.14 20.29 -1.45
CA PHE A 80 3.14 21.69 -1.86
C PHE A 80 1.71 22.28 -1.87
N ASP A 81 0.68 21.44 -1.86
CA ASP A 81 -0.73 21.83 -1.80
C ASP A 81 -1.18 21.88 -0.34
N ASP A 82 -1.76 23.00 0.09
CA ASP A 82 -2.10 23.26 1.49
C ASP A 82 -3.09 22.24 2.06
N LYS A 83 -4.07 21.80 1.25
CA LYS A 83 -5.04 20.78 1.66
C LYS A 83 -4.35 19.44 1.89
N SER A 84 -3.44 19.07 1.00
CA SER A 84 -2.64 17.85 1.10
C SER A 84 -1.71 17.90 2.32
N TYR A 85 -1.06 19.06 2.56
CA TYR A 85 -0.15 19.28 3.68
C TYR A 85 -0.88 19.22 5.02
N GLY A 86 -1.98 19.96 5.14
CA GLY A 86 -2.81 20.04 6.34
C GLY A 86 -3.71 18.83 6.61
N CYS A 87 -3.63 17.80 5.77
CA CYS A 87 -4.60 16.71 5.81
C CYS A 87 -4.41 15.76 7.00
N VAL A 88 -3.16 15.52 7.37
CA VAL A 88 -2.74 14.67 8.48
C VAL A 88 -1.60 15.37 9.18
N LEU A 89 -1.89 16.01 10.31
CA LEU A 89 -0.94 16.81 11.06
C LEU A 89 -0.92 16.39 12.53
N GLN A 90 0.27 16.43 13.11
CA GLN A 90 0.42 16.36 14.56
C GLN A 90 0.39 17.78 15.11
N GLU A 91 -0.56 18.05 16.01
CA GLU A 91 -0.79 19.38 16.57
C GLU A 91 -1.35 19.27 17.99
N GLU A 92 -1.35 20.40 18.70
CA GLU A 92 -1.96 20.51 20.02
C GLU A 92 -3.43 20.92 19.90
N ASP A 93 -4.29 20.34 20.73
CA ASP A 93 -5.66 20.84 20.89
C ASP A 93 -5.71 22.11 21.77
N GLU A 94 -6.93 22.63 22.00
CA GLU A 94 -7.15 23.81 22.84
C GLU A 94 -6.65 23.63 24.28
N ALA A 95 -6.58 22.39 24.77
CA ALA A 95 -6.07 22.03 26.09
C ALA A 95 -4.57 21.70 26.10
N LYS A 96 -3.85 21.97 24.99
CA LYS A 96 -2.43 21.66 24.78
C LYS A 96 -2.09 20.17 24.85
N THR A 97 -3.06 19.32 24.56
CA THR A 97 -2.84 17.88 24.41
C THR A 97 -2.45 17.60 22.98
N THR A 98 -1.25 17.05 22.76
CA THR A 98 -0.78 16.68 21.43
C THR A 98 -1.57 15.49 20.90
N GLY A 99 -2.05 15.59 19.66
CA GLY A 99 -2.71 14.53 18.93
C GLY A 99 -2.41 14.60 17.44
N VAL A 100 -2.91 13.62 16.68
CA VAL A 100 -2.84 13.63 15.22
C VAL A 100 -4.22 13.91 14.67
N THR A 101 -4.40 15.07 14.03
CA THR A 101 -5.65 15.47 13.40
C THR A 101 -5.75 14.87 12.00
N LEU A 102 -6.89 14.23 11.72
CA LEU A 102 -7.27 13.79 10.38
C LEU A 102 -8.32 14.73 9.80
N SER A 103 -7.98 15.41 8.71
CA SER A 103 -8.92 16.27 7.97
C SER A 103 -10.03 15.42 7.32
N LYS A 104 -11.17 16.05 7.02
CA LYS A 104 -12.23 15.44 6.22
C LYS A 104 -11.83 15.24 4.76
N ASP A 105 -10.79 15.94 4.31
CA ASP A 105 -10.31 15.89 2.92
C ASP A 105 -9.42 14.68 2.62
N VAL A 106 -9.10 13.83 3.61
CA VAL A 106 -8.15 12.70 3.48
C VAL A 106 -8.49 11.80 2.30
N MET A 107 -9.77 11.48 2.08
CA MET A 107 -10.16 10.64 0.95
C MET A 107 -9.95 11.32 -0.40
N ALA A 108 -10.26 12.61 -0.50
CA ALA A 108 -10.09 13.36 -1.75
C ALA A 108 -8.61 13.52 -2.11
N VAL A 109 -7.76 13.94 -1.17
CA VAL A 109 -6.32 14.09 -1.42
C VAL A 109 -5.65 12.75 -1.71
N ALA A 110 -6.11 11.67 -1.08
CA ALA A 110 -5.63 10.31 -1.35
C ALA A 110 -5.98 9.87 -2.77
N GLY A 111 -7.23 10.08 -3.21
CA GLY A 111 -7.66 9.76 -4.57
C GLY A 111 -6.88 10.52 -5.64
N GLU A 112 -6.59 11.81 -5.40
CA GLU A 112 -5.75 12.58 -6.31
C GLU A 112 -4.30 12.10 -6.34
N ALA A 113 -3.70 11.82 -5.17
CA ALA A 113 -2.33 11.32 -5.08
C ALA A 113 -2.20 9.93 -5.75
N LEU A 114 -3.18 9.06 -5.53
CA LEU A 114 -3.31 7.77 -6.20
C LEU A 114 -3.36 7.94 -7.71
N ARG A 115 -4.23 8.82 -8.22
CA ARG A 115 -4.39 9.08 -9.65
C ARG A 115 -3.06 9.49 -10.29
N THR A 116 -2.33 10.41 -9.67
CA THR A 116 -1.01 10.80 -10.15
C THR A 116 -0.03 9.62 -10.10
N ASN A 117 -0.04 8.82 -9.03
CA ASN A 117 0.83 7.68 -8.87
C ASN A 117 0.60 6.61 -9.95
N ILE A 118 -0.65 6.23 -10.23
CA ILE A 118 -0.98 5.22 -11.25
C ILE A 118 -0.67 5.71 -12.67
N MET A 119 -0.79 7.01 -12.95
CA MET A 119 -0.37 7.57 -14.24
C MET A 119 1.14 7.48 -14.45
N THR A 120 1.93 7.57 -13.38
CA THR A 120 3.38 7.39 -13.44
C THR A 120 3.78 5.90 -13.46
N LEU A 121 3.08 5.06 -12.70
CA LEU A 121 3.37 3.63 -12.60
C LEU A 121 2.96 2.86 -13.86
N GLY A 122 1.80 3.20 -14.44
CA GLY A 122 1.20 2.47 -15.56
C GLY A 122 2.17 2.17 -16.71
N PRO A 123 2.86 3.18 -17.29
CA PRO A 123 3.81 2.96 -18.38
C PRO A 123 5.00 2.04 -18.03
N LEU A 124 5.30 1.85 -16.74
CA LEU A 124 6.44 1.05 -16.27
C LEU A 124 6.08 -0.43 -16.06
N VAL A 125 4.78 -0.75 -15.95
CA VAL A 125 4.32 -2.07 -15.49
C VAL A 125 3.28 -2.72 -16.40
N LEU A 126 2.50 -1.92 -17.12
CA LEU A 126 1.42 -2.41 -17.97
C LEU A 126 1.93 -2.90 -19.33
N PRO A 127 1.25 -3.89 -19.94
CA PRO A 127 1.49 -4.28 -21.32
C PRO A 127 1.35 -3.11 -22.31
N MET A 128 2.06 -3.17 -23.44
CA MET A 128 2.03 -2.10 -24.44
C MET A 128 0.63 -1.85 -25.02
N SER A 129 -0.22 -2.89 -25.12
CA SER A 129 -1.62 -2.76 -25.56
C SER A 129 -2.43 -1.83 -24.68
N GLU A 130 -2.30 -1.98 -23.35
CA GLU A 130 -2.96 -1.14 -22.34
C GLU A 130 -2.44 0.30 -22.38
N GLN A 131 -1.13 0.45 -22.55
CA GLN A 131 -0.52 1.77 -22.69
C GLN A 131 -1.07 2.49 -23.92
N LEU A 132 -1.13 1.82 -25.07
CA LEU A 132 -1.67 2.40 -26.31
C LEU A 132 -3.14 2.82 -26.16
N LEU A 133 -3.97 2.00 -25.52
CA LEU A 133 -5.38 2.31 -25.28
C LEU A 133 -5.55 3.53 -24.36
N PHE A 134 -4.78 3.59 -23.27
CA PHE A 134 -4.76 4.72 -22.34
C PHE A 134 -4.28 6.01 -23.03
N PHE A 135 -3.19 5.95 -23.79
CA PHE A 135 -2.68 7.11 -24.53
C PHE A 135 -3.66 7.58 -25.60
N ALA A 136 -4.28 6.66 -26.34
CA ALA A 136 -5.28 7.00 -27.35
C ALA A 136 -6.49 7.72 -26.73
N THR A 137 -7.01 7.24 -25.59
CA THR A 137 -8.11 7.92 -24.89
C THR A 137 -7.70 9.26 -24.30
N LEU A 138 -6.47 9.40 -23.81
CA LEU A 138 -5.94 10.68 -23.31
C LEU A 138 -5.83 11.70 -24.45
N VAL A 139 -5.32 11.29 -25.62
CA VAL A 139 -5.23 12.12 -26.83
C VAL A 139 -6.64 12.51 -27.35
N ALA A 140 -7.56 11.56 -27.45
CA ALA A 140 -8.95 11.81 -27.85
C ALA A 140 -9.64 12.86 -26.96
N ARG A 141 -9.38 12.83 -25.65
CA ARG A 141 -9.96 13.79 -24.70
C ARG A 141 -9.25 15.13 -24.73
N LYS A 142 -7.91 15.15 -24.73
CA LYS A 142 -7.14 16.40 -24.55
C LYS A 142 -6.99 17.19 -25.85
N ILE A 143 -6.81 16.51 -26.97
CA ILE A 143 -6.60 17.13 -28.29
C ILE A 143 -7.92 17.25 -29.04
N PHE A 144 -8.66 16.14 -29.14
CA PHE A 144 -9.90 16.09 -29.93
C PHE A 144 -11.15 16.49 -29.14
N LYS A 145 -11.02 16.86 -27.85
CA LYS A 145 -12.11 17.30 -26.95
C LYS A 145 -13.33 16.35 -26.92
N VAL A 146 -13.13 15.07 -27.23
CA VAL A 146 -14.21 14.08 -27.24
C VAL A 146 -14.62 13.78 -25.79
N LYS A 147 -15.92 13.80 -25.50
CA LYS A 147 -16.48 13.47 -24.17
C LYS A 147 -16.46 11.96 -23.93
N ILE A 148 -15.28 11.37 -23.81
CA ILE A 148 -15.07 9.97 -23.43
C ILE A 148 -14.77 9.92 -21.93
N LYS A 149 -15.28 8.91 -21.21
CA LYS A 149 -14.90 8.67 -19.81
C LYS A 149 -13.40 8.41 -19.72
N PRO A 150 -12.70 8.89 -18.67
CA PRO A 150 -11.30 8.52 -18.46
C PRO A 150 -11.15 7.00 -18.44
N TYR A 151 -10.26 6.45 -19.28
CA TYR A 151 -9.88 5.05 -19.19
C TYR A 151 -8.98 4.85 -17.97
N ILE A 152 -9.35 3.91 -17.10
CA ILE A 152 -8.53 3.46 -15.98
C ILE A 152 -7.85 2.17 -16.47
N PRO A 153 -6.52 2.13 -16.56
CA PRO A 153 -5.84 0.93 -17.01
C PRO A 153 -6.11 -0.25 -16.09
N ASP A 154 -6.26 -1.44 -16.66
CA ASP A 154 -6.49 -2.63 -15.85
C ASP A 154 -5.17 -3.14 -15.25
N PHE A 155 -4.90 -2.70 -14.02
CA PHE A 155 -3.71 -3.12 -13.28
C PHE A 155 -3.71 -4.61 -12.90
N LYS A 156 -4.83 -5.32 -13.01
CA LYS A 156 -4.89 -6.78 -12.83
C LYS A 156 -4.10 -7.53 -13.91
N LEU A 157 -3.84 -6.91 -15.07
CA LEU A 157 -2.96 -7.45 -16.10
C LEU A 157 -1.47 -7.31 -15.76
N ALA A 158 -1.14 -6.35 -14.89
CA ALA A 158 0.23 -6.09 -14.46
C ALA A 158 0.58 -6.76 -13.13
N PHE A 159 -0.41 -7.11 -12.30
CA PHE A 159 -0.17 -7.63 -10.97
C PHE A 159 -1.13 -8.76 -10.63
N GLU A 160 -0.56 -9.84 -10.12
CA GLU A 160 -1.29 -10.99 -9.61
C GLU A 160 -1.70 -10.76 -8.15
N HIS A 161 -0.98 -9.93 -7.38
CA HIS A 161 -1.28 -9.67 -5.97
C HIS A 161 -1.23 -8.19 -5.63
N PHE A 162 -2.11 -7.76 -4.72
CA PHE A 162 -2.22 -6.38 -4.26
C PHE A 162 -2.12 -6.32 -2.73
N CYS A 163 -1.23 -5.48 -2.25
CA CYS A 163 -1.10 -5.12 -0.83
C CYS A 163 -1.41 -3.62 -0.73
N ILE A 164 -2.53 -3.29 -0.12
CA ILE A 164 -3.06 -1.95 -0.01
C ILE A 164 -3.05 -1.54 1.45
N HIS A 165 -2.19 -0.56 1.77
CA HIS A 165 -2.16 0.02 3.10
C HIS A 165 -3.52 0.67 3.43
N ALA A 166 -4.16 0.12 4.45
CA ALA A 166 -5.39 0.66 4.97
C ALA A 166 -5.12 1.73 6.05
N GLY A 167 -5.29 3.01 5.71
CA GLY A 167 -5.49 4.06 6.71
C GLY A 167 -6.74 3.78 7.58
N GLY A 168 -7.72 3.10 6.97
CA GLY A 168 -8.95 2.59 7.56
C GLY A 168 -9.81 1.96 6.47
N ARG A 169 -10.97 1.40 6.85
CA ARG A 169 -11.87 0.70 5.91
C ARG A 169 -12.24 1.52 4.67
N ALA A 170 -12.55 2.81 4.86
CA ALA A 170 -12.98 3.68 3.75
C ALA A 170 -11.91 3.80 2.65
N VAL A 171 -10.63 3.76 3.01
CA VAL A 171 -9.52 3.79 2.04
C VAL A 171 -9.51 2.52 1.18
N LEU A 172 -9.75 1.36 1.79
CA LEU A 172 -9.85 0.09 1.06
C LEU A 172 -11.05 0.08 0.12
N ASP A 173 -12.21 0.52 0.60
CA ASP A 173 -13.45 0.55 -0.19
C ASP A 173 -13.32 1.50 -1.40
N GLU A 174 -12.62 2.63 -1.25
CA GLU A 174 -12.36 3.57 -2.34
C GLU A 174 -11.37 3.01 -3.37
N LEU A 175 -10.31 2.33 -2.91
CA LEU A 175 -9.33 1.72 -3.80
C LEU A 175 -9.87 0.53 -4.57
N GLU A 176 -10.69 -0.31 -3.92
CA GLU A 176 -11.37 -1.42 -4.57
C GLU A 176 -12.20 -0.92 -5.77
N LYS A 177 -12.98 0.16 -5.57
CA LYS A 177 -13.78 0.77 -6.62
C LYS A 177 -12.92 1.44 -7.69
N SER A 178 -11.90 2.18 -7.28
CA SER A 178 -11.06 2.97 -8.20
C SER A 178 -10.20 2.10 -9.13
N LEU A 179 -9.79 0.93 -8.66
CA LEU A 179 -8.94 -0.01 -9.40
C LEU A 179 -9.72 -1.24 -9.93
N GLU A 180 -11.03 -1.28 -9.70
CA GLU A 180 -11.90 -2.41 -10.06
C GLU A 180 -11.33 -3.75 -9.59
N LEU A 181 -10.94 -3.78 -8.31
CA LEU A 181 -10.39 -4.97 -7.67
C LEU A 181 -11.50 -5.87 -7.15
N THR A 182 -11.24 -7.17 -7.15
CA THR A 182 -12.18 -8.18 -6.63
C THR A 182 -11.94 -8.44 -5.14
N GLU A 183 -12.90 -9.08 -4.47
CA GLU A 183 -12.75 -9.51 -3.08
C GLU A 183 -11.48 -10.33 -2.85
N TRP A 184 -11.11 -11.19 -3.79
CA TRP A 184 -9.88 -11.99 -3.72
C TRP A 184 -8.61 -11.12 -3.63
N HIS A 185 -8.55 -10.01 -4.39
CA HIS A 185 -7.43 -9.07 -4.33
C HIS A 185 -7.44 -8.25 -3.03
N MET A 186 -8.64 -7.92 -2.52
CA MET A 186 -8.80 -7.09 -1.33
C MET A 186 -8.65 -7.89 -0.03
N GLU A 187 -8.81 -9.21 -0.07
CA GLU A 187 -8.79 -10.09 1.10
C GLU A 187 -7.54 -9.90 1.98
N PRO A 188 -6.30 -9.89 1.46
CA PRO A 188 -5.12 -9.70 2.32
C PRO A 188 -5.14 -8.37 3.08
N SER A 189 -5.57 -7.30 2.42
CA SER A 189 -5.64 -5.95 3.00
C SER A 189 -6.77 -5.86 4.04
N ARG A 190 -7.94 -6.46 3.75
CA ARG A 190 -9.09 -6.46 4.65
C ARG A 190 -8.86 -7.32 5.88
N MET A 191 -8.29 -8.53 5.73
CA MET A 191 -8.00 -9.43 6.85
C MET A 191 -6.88 -8.88 7.72
N THR A 192 -5.85 -8.28 7.12
CA THR A 192 -4.79 -7.59 7.89
C THR A 192 -5.38 -6.45 8.73
N LEU A 193 -6.19 -5.57 8.13
CA LEU A 193 -6.86 -4.49 8.86
C LEU A 193 -7.77 -5.03 9.97
N TYR A 194 -8.52 -6.11 9.71
CA TYR A 194 -9.39 -6.72 10.71
C TYR A 194 -8.61 -7.28 11.90
N ARG A 195 -7.56 -8.06 11.63
CA ARG A 195 -6.82 -8.82 12.65
C ARG A 195 -5.81 -7.98 13.43
N PHE A 196 -5.12 -7.06 12.75
CA PHE A 196 -4.02 -6.29 13.31
C PHE A 196 -4.30 -4.80 13.42
N GLY A 197 -5.40 -4.31 12.83
CA GLY A 197 -5.67 -2.88 12.73
C GLY A 197 -4.70 -2.17 11.78
N ASN A 198 -4.62 -0.85 11.88
CA ASN A 198 -3.64 -0.07 11.12
C ASN A 198 -2.30 -0.05 11.88
N THR A 199 -1.39 -0.94 11.51
CA THR A 199 0.00 -0.98 12.01
C THR A 199 0.95 -0.05 11.23
N SER A 200 0.41 1.06 10.71
CA SER A 200 1.10 2.10 9.94
C SER A 200 2.03 1.52 8.86
N SER A 201 3.32 1.86 8.84
CA SER A 201 4.25 1.49 7.78
C SER A 201 4.47 -0.03 7.66
N SER A 202 4.16 -0.80 8.71
CA SER A 202 4.36 -2.24 8.71
C SER A 202 3.21 -3.05 8.08
N SER A 203 2.02 -2.46 7.91
CA SER A 203 0.81 -3.17 7.46
C SER A 203 1.00 -3.89 6.12
N LEU A 204 1.68 -3.26 5.15
CA LEU A 204 1.95 -3.86 3.83
C LEU A 204 2.76 -5.17 3.90
N TRP A 205 3.59 -5.34 4.94
CA TRP A 205 4.35 -6.57 5.14
C TRP A 205 3.48 -7.68 5.72
N TYR A 206 2.51 -7.33 6.56
CA TYR A 206 1.53 -8.27 7.10
C TYR A 206 0.57 -8.75 6.00
N GLU A 207 0.18 -7.87 5.08
CA GLU A 207 -0.63 -8.20 3.90
C GLU A 207 0.11 -9.13 2.93
N LEU A 208 1.40 -8.87 2.70
CA LEU A 208 2.24 -9.76 1.90
C LEU A 208 2.42 -11.11 2.60
N ALA A 209 2.64 -11.11 3.91
CA ALA A 209 2.73 -12.32 4.71
C ALA A 209 1.42 -13.12 4.70
N TYR A 210 0.25 -12.47 4.70
CA TYR A 210 -1.05 -13.13 4.55
C TYR A 210 -1.11 -13.88 3.21
N THR A 211 -0.69 -13.21 2.14
CA THR A 211 -0.69 -13.78 0.78
C THR A 211 0.29 -14.96 0.67
N GLU A 212 1.46 -14.86 1.31
CA GLU A 212 2.41 -15.97 1.47
C GLU A 212 1.78 -17.14 2.24
N ALA A 213 1.13 -16.87 3.38
CA ALA A 213 0.54 -17.90 4.25
C ALA A 213 -0.62 -18.64 3.58
N LYS A 214 -1.42 -17.95 2.74
CA LYS A 214 -2.43 -18.58 1.87
C LYS A 214 -1.85 -19.42 0.73
N GLY A 215 -0.52 -19.50 0.58
CA GLY A 215 0.14 -20.25 -0.49
C GLY A 215 -0.13 -19.70 -1.89
N ARG A 216 -0.53 -18.41 -1.99
CA ARG A 216 -0.95 -17.78 -3.24
C ARG A 216 0.23 -17.38 -4.13
N ILE A 217 1.38 -17.05 -3.54
CA ILE A 217 2.55 -16.54 -4.26
C ILE A 217 3.26 -17.65 -5.05
N LYS A 218 3.21 -17.56 -6.39
CA LYS A 218 3.97 -18.42 -7.30
C LYS A 218 5.18 -17.70 -7.87
N LYS A 219 6.19 -18.48 -8.31
CA LYS A 219 7.38 -17.93 -8.97
C LYS A 219 6.97 -17.13 -10.21
N GLY A 220 7.45 -15.90 -10.31
CA GLY A 220 7.17 -14.99 -11.42
C GLY A 220 6.05 -14.00 -11.14
N ASP A 221 5.19 -14.28 -10.16
CA ASP A 221 4.10 -13.38 -9.76
C ASP A 221 4.64 -12.00 -9.36
N ARG A 222 3.86 -10.99 -9.67
CA ARG A 222 4.11 -9.59 -9.35
C ARG A 222 3.14 -9.13 -8.29
N THR A 223 3.69 -8.54 -7.23
CA THR A 223 2.92 -7.96 -6.15
C THR A 223 3.08 -6.45 -6.16
N TRP A 224 1.97 -5.73 -6.13
CA TRP A 224 1.96 -4.29 -5.98
C TRP A 224 1.62 -3.90 -4.55
N GLN A 225 2.58 -3.29 -3.87
CA GLN A 225 2.37 -2.60 -2.60
C GLN A 225 2.03 -1.13 -2.86
N ILE A 226 0.92 -0.65 -2.31
CA ILE A 226 0.52 0.75 -2.36
C ILE A 226 0.26 1.30 -0.96
N ALA A 227 0.92 2.41 -0.63
CA ALA A 227 0.77 3.07 0.66
C ALA A 227 0.53 4.57 0.56
N PHE A 228 -0.27 5.06 1.50
CA PHE A 228 -0.56 6.47 1.69
C PHE A 228 0.05 6.99 2.99
N GLY A 229 0.37 8.28 3.03
CA GLY A 229 0.88 8.92 4.23
C GLY A 229 0.76 10.44 4.20
N SER A 230 1.06 11.07 5.34
CA SER A 230 1.00 12.53 5.48
C SER A 230 1.91 13.25 4.47
N GLY A 231 1.45 14.41 4.00
CA GLY A 231 2.10 15.14 2.93
C GLY A 231 1.11 15.81 1.97
N PHE A 232 0.22 15.14 1.25
CA PHE A 232 -0.08 13.72 1.15
C PHE A 232 0.89 12.99 0.22
N LYS A 233 1.19 11.74 0.52
CA LYS A 233 2.09 10.88 -0.27
C LYS A 233 1.35 9.63 -0.72
N CYS A 234 1.63 9.20 -1.94
CA CYS A 234 1.26 7.87 -2.44
C CYS A 234 2.55 7.18 -2.90
N ASN A 235 2.84 6.02 -2.34
CA ASN A 235 4.03 5.23 -2.65
C ASN A 235 3.60 3.89 -3.24
N SER A 236 4.26 3.50 -4.32
CA SER A 236 4.09 2.22 -4.97
C SER A 236 5.42 1.48 -4.99
N ALA A 237 5.40 0.20 -4.62
CA ALA A 237 6.52 -0.72 -4.78
C ALA A 237 6.04 -1.97 -5.52
N VAL A 238 6.78 -2.35 -6.56
CA VAL A 238 6.49 -3.53 -7.38
C VAL A 238 7.52 -4.59 -7.08
N TRP A 239 7.05 -5.74 -6.65
CA TRP A 239 7.86 -6.90 -6.33
C TRP A 239 7.60 -8.02 -7.31
N ARG A 240 8.62 -8.80 -7.65
CA ARG A 240 8.47 -10.05 -8.40
C ARG A 240 8.96 -11.23 -7.57
N ALA A 241 8.13 -12.23 -7.38
CA ALA A 241 8.51 -13.47 -6.72
C ALA A 241 9.59 -14.22 -7.51
N LEU A 242 10.73 -14.47 -6.88
CA LEU A 242 11.86 -15.21 -7.46
C LEU A 242 11.69 -16.74 -7.31
N ARG A 243 10.87 -17.15 -6.35
CA ARG A 243 10.48 -18.54 -6.09
C ARG A 243 9.02 -18.61 -5.64
N THR A 244 8.41 -19.78 -5.81
CA THR A 244 7.11 -20.08 -5.18
C THR A 244 7.30 -20.13 -3.68
N ILE A 245 6.40 -19.49 -2.93
CA ILE A 245 6.42 -19.52 -1.47
C ILE A 245 5.49 -20.65 -1.02
N ASP A 246 6.09 -21.61 -0.32
CA ASP A 246 5.41 -22.80 0.21
C ASP A 246 5.23 -22.58 1.73
N PRO A 247 3.99 -22.35 2.21
CA PRO A 247 3.74 -22.05 3.62
C PRO A 247 4.35 -23.09 4.56
N SER A 248 4.34 -24.37 4.17
CA SER A 248 4.85 -25.49 4.99
C SER A 248 6.36 -25.45 5.23
N LYS A 249 7.11 -24.71 4.39
CA LYS A 249 8.57 -24.59 4.45
C LYS A 249 9.03 -23.26 5.03
N GLU A 250 8.12 -22.32 5.22
CA GLU A 250 8.44 -21.01 5.76
C GLU A 250 8.52 -21.09 7.28
N LYS A 251 9.69 -20.77 7.84
CA LYS A 251 9.97 -20.97 9.26
C LYS A 251 9.21 -20.00 10.18
N ILE A 252 8.92 -18.79 9.69
CA ILE A 252 8.32 -17.70 10.47
C ILE A 252 7.44 -16.86 9.55
N ASN A 253 6.13 -16.91 9.78
CA ASN A 253 5.14 -15.99 9.19
C ASN A 253 4.10 -15.66 10.28
N VAL A 254 3.72 -14.38 10.39
CA VAL A 254 2.83 -13.87 11.45
C VAL A 254 1.42 -14.47 11.41
N TRP A 255 1.04 -15.11 10.31
CA TRP A 255 -0.27 -15.75 10.15
C TRP A 255 -0.25 -17.27 10.30
N THR A 256 0.93 -17.91 10.42
CA THR A 256 1.08 -19.37 10.29
C THR A 256 0.12 -20.17 11.17
N ASP A 257 -0.11 -19.68 12.40
CA ASP A 257 -0.87 -20.42 13.42
C ASP A 257 -2.39 -20.25 13.28
N GLU A 258 -2.86 -19.24 12.53
CA GLU A 258 -4.28 -18.85 12.47
C GLU A 258 -4.79 -18.62 11.03
N ILE A 259 -3.97 -18.82 9.99
CA ILE A 259 -4.34 -18.46 8.61
C ILE A 259 -5.56 -19.21 8.10
N ASP A 260 -5.79 -20.43 8.58
CA ASP A 260 -6.92 -21.28 8.18
C ASP A 260 -8.27 -20.76 8.70
N ASP A 261 -8.27 -19.90 9.73
CA ASP A 261 -9.47 -19.24 10.27
C ASP A 261 -9.93 -18.04 9.42
N PHE A 262 -9.16 -17.68 8.37
CA PHE A 262 -9.47 -16.56 7.47
C PHE A 262 -9.85 -17.06 6.07
N PRO A 263 -10.60 -16.27 5.26
CA PRO A 263 -11.18 -14.99 5.62
C PRO A 263 -12.40 -15.14 6.54
N VAL A 264 -12.58 -14.17 7.43
CA VAL A 264 -13.81 -14.03 8.22
C VAL A 264 -14.77 -13.07 7.53
N HIS A 265 -16.07 -13.24 7.78
CA HIS A 265 -17.06 -12.29 7.31
C HIS A 265 -16.95 -10.97 8.10
N VAL A 266 -16.59 -9.89 7.41
CA VAL A 266 -16.57 -8.54 7.99
C VAL A 266 -17.83 -7.80 7.56
N PRO A 267 -18.77 -7.49 8.47
CA PRO A 267 -20.05 -6.90 8.12
C PRO A 267 -19.88 -5.59 7.33
N ILE A 268 -20.74 -5.34 6.35
CA ILE A 268 -20.79 -4.04 5.67
C ILE A 268 -21.50 -3.05 6.58
N VAL A 269 -20.73 -2.15 7.20
CA VAL A 269 -21.31 -1.08 8.02
C VAL A 269 -21.82 0.01 7.09
N GLN A 270 -23.12 -0.01 6.78
CA GLN A 270 -23.80 1.11 6.15
C GLN A 270 -24.14 2.15 7.20
N ARG A 271 -24.08 3.44 6.83
CA ARG A 271 -24.67 4.49 7.67
C ARG A 271 -26.17 4.22 7.73
N ILE A 272 -26.69 3.98 8.93
CA ILE A 272 -28.11 4.13 9.21
C ILE A 272 -28.40 5.61 8.92
N GLY A 273 -29.29 5.88 7.96
CA GLY A 273 -29.62 7.24 7.52
C GLY A 273 -29.98 8.13 8.70
N SER A 274 -29.41 9.33 8.71
CA SER A 274 -29.86 10.47 9.53
C SER A 274 -30.85 11.29 8.74
#